data_AF-A0A8H6IFV1-F1
#
_entry.id   AF-A0A8H6IFV1-F1
#
_cell.length_a   1.000
_cell.length_b   1.000
_cell.length_c   1.000
_cell.angle_alpha   90.00
_cell.angle_beta   90.00
_cell.angle_gamma   90.00
#
_symmetry.space_group_name_H-M   'P 1'
#
loop_
_entity.id
_entity.type
_entity.pdbx_description
1 polymer ?
#
loop_
_entity_poly.entity_id
_entity_poly.type
_entity_poly.pdbx_seq_one_letter_code
_entity_poly.pdbx_strand_id
1 'polypeptide(L)'
;MPANTVDVFWDFGSCPAPAETSGYAIANRLRTLALRLGAVRSFRAYLAVSSHSDATSNGRALALRSELQSSGVSLIDSPGGKDVADKMLIADMFTHVFEKAALAPSNVIMLISSDPSYAYVLSVLQMRSQRIVLLGSGLDGVAAGLASQATAFLDWDTEILADTPKARFLGSSPKRPTIPALSVRRIDWYTHPSTELVKSATQTSPPAPLQVCMA
;
A
#
# COMPACT_ATOMS: atom_id res chain seq x y z
N MET A 1 -0.63 12.96 -24.96
CA MET A 1 -0.75 11.72 -24.15
C MET A 1 -1.39 12.11 -22.83
N PRO A 2 -2.54 11.54 -22.42
CA PRO A 2 -3.05 11.81 -21.08
C PRO A 2 -2.01 11.35 -20.06
N ALA A 3 -1.63 12.24 -19.14
CA ALA A 3 -0.69 11.89 -18.08
C ALA A 3 -1.36 10.90 -17.12
N ASN A 4 -0.63 9.86 -16.69
CA ASN A 4 -1.11 8.97 -15.63
C ASN A 4 -1.51 9.79 -14.41
N THR A 5 -2.61 9.44 -13.75
CA THR A 5 -3.01 10.05 -12.47
C THR A 5 -2.82 9.08 -11.32
N VAL A 6 -2.62 9.63 -10.13
CA VAL A 6 -2.37 8.86 -8.91
C VAL A 6 -3.34 9.28 -7.82
N ASP A 7 -3.99 8.30 -7.21
CA ASP A 7 -4.85 8.48 -6.05
C ASP A 7 -4.24 7.71 -4.88
N VAL A 8 -3.86 8.45 -3.84
CA VAL A 8 -3.14 7.92 -2.67
C VAL A 8 -4.13 7.67 -1.54
N PHE A 9 -4.11 6.43 -1.05
CA PHE A 9 -4.86 5.96 0.12
C PHE A 9 -3.86 5.54 1.18
N TRP A 10 -3.88 6.22 2.32
CA TRP A 10 -2.94 5.97 3.39
C TRP A 10 -3.64 5.45 4.64
N ASP A 11 -3.37 4.19 4.98
CA ASP A 11 -3.65 3.65 6.31
C ASP A 11 -2.60 4.20 7.27
N PHE A 12 -2.95 5.29 7.97
CA PHE A 12 -2.05 5.96 8.88
C PHE A 12 -1.71 5.09 10.11
N GLY A 13 -2.62 4.17 10.50
CA GLY A 13 -2.40 3.26 11.62
C GLY A 13 -1.37 2.19 11.33
N SER A 14 -1.31 1.70 10.08
CA SER A 14 -0.33 0.70 9.67
C SER A 14 1.04 1.30 9.33
N CYS A 15 1.09 2.47 8.69
CA CYS A 15 2.34 3.16 8.35
C CYS A 15 2.36 4.60 8.89
N PRO A 16 2.52 4.81 10.22
CA PRO A 16 2.45 6.13 10.81
C PRO A 16 3.67 7.00 10.44
N ALA A 17 3.50 8.32 10.58
CA ALA A 17 4.62 9.25 10.45
C ALA A 17 5.68 8.97 11.53
N PRO A 18 6.99 8.93 11.18
CA PRO A 18 8.05 8.66 12.14
C PRO A 18 8.14 9.67 13.28
N ALA A 19 8.66 9.24 14.43
CA ALA A 19 8.75 10.03 15.65
C ALA A 19 9.60 11.31 15.54
N GLU A 20 10.43 11.51 14.53
CA GLU A 20 11.19 12.78 14.38
C GLU A 20 10.87 13.49 13.06
N THR A 21 9.80 13.09 12.38
CA THR A 21 9.42 13.63 11.07
C THR A 21 8.16 14.48 11.18
N SER A 22 8.21 15.71 10.66
CA SER A 22 7.03 16.59 10.56
C SER A 22 6.06 16.10 9.48
N GLY A 23 4.79 16.50 9.60
CA GLY A 23 3.74 16.24 8.63
C GLY A 23 4.10 16.78 7.24
N TYR A 24 4.77 17.94 7.18
CA TYR A 24 5.30 18.50 5.95
C TYR A 24 6.31 17.58 5.27
N ALA A 25 7.27 17.07 6.04
CA ALA A 25 8.35 16.25 5.50
C ALA A 25 7.82 14.91 4.99
N ILE A 26 6.99 14.21 5.77
CA ILE A 26 6.42 12.93 5.37
C ILE A 26 5.48 13.09 4.17
N ALA A 27 4.59 14.07 4.18
CA ALA A 27 3.69 14.33 3.06
C ALA A 27 4.47 14.67 1.79
N ASN A 28 5.56 15.45 1.89
CA ASN A 28 6.41 15.76 0.75
C ASN A 28 7.14 14.53 0.19
N ARG A 29 7.66 13.65 1.05
CA ARG A 29 8.30 12.38 0.63
C ARG A 29 7.29 11.50 -0.10
N LEU A 30 6.12 11.27 0.49
CA LEU A 30 5.05 10.46 -0.11
C LEU A 30 4.54 11.05 -1.43
N ARG A 31 4.31 12.37 -1.47
CA ARG A 31 3.92 13.06 -2.71
C ARG A 31 4.99 12.94 -3.79
N THR A 32 6.26 13.04 -3.42
CA THR A 32 7.38 12.89 -4.36
C THR A 32 7.40 11.49 -4.97
N LEU A 33 7.16 10.45 -4.17
CA LEU A 33 7.02 9.07 -4.68
C LEU A 33 5.81 8.94 -5.61
N ALA A 34 4.64 9.42 -5.19
CA ALA A 34 3.43 9.37 -5.99
C ALA A 34 3.60 10.10 -7.33
N LEU A 35 4.27 11.26 -7.35
CA LEU A 35 4.56 12.02 -8.57
C LEU A 35 5.43 11.27 -9.58
N ARG A 36 6.21 10.27 -9.15
CA ARG A 36 6.95 9.38 -10.07
C ARG A 36 6.02 8.45 -10.85
N LEU A 37 4.82 8.17 -10.31
CA LEU A 37 3.81 7.29 -10.91
C LEU A 37 2.84 8.06 -11.81
N GLY A 38 2.63 9.36 -11.53
CA GLY A 38 1.74 10.24 -12.29
C GLY A 38 1.33 11.50 -11.51
N ALA A 39 0.45 12.32 -12.09
CA ALA A 39 -0.08 13.51 -11.40
C ALA A 39 -0.96 13.09 -10.21
N VAL A 40 -0.62 13.57 -9.01
CA VAL A 40 -1.38 13.28 -7.78
C VAL A 40 -2.72 14.02 -7.83
N ARG A 41 -3.81 13.26 -7.88
CA ARG A 41 -5.19 13.77 -7.92
C ARG A 41 -5.80 13.84 -6.53
N SER A 42 -5.61 12.79 -5.73
CA SER A 42 -6.06 12.75 -4.34
C SER A 42 -4.97 12.17 -3.44
N PHE A 43 -4.93 12.69 -2.21
CA PHE A 43 -4.07 12.18 -1.17
C PHE A 43 -4.85 12.16 0.14
N ARG A 44 -5.34 10.96 0.50
CA ARG A 44 -6.18 10.72 1.67
C ARG A 44 -5.44 9.89 2.70
N ALA A 45 -5.52 10.30 3.97
CA ALA A 45 -5.04 9.53 5.11
C ALA A 45 -6.22 9.19 6.02
N TYR A 46 -6.36 7.92 6.39
CA TYR A 46 -7.44 7.41 7.21
C TYR A 46 -6.93 7.21 8.64
N LEU A 47 -7.63 7.81 9.61
CA LEU A 47 -7.23 7.83 11.02
C LEU A 47 -8.40 7.37 11.89
N ALA A 48 -8.16 6.47 12.83
CA ALA A 48 -9.14 6.11 13.85
C ALA A 48 -9.25 7.23 14.91
N VAL A 49 -10.45 7.70 15.24
CA VAL A 49 -10.63 8.75 16.26
C VAL A 49 -10.31 8.24 17.66
N SER A 50 -10.35 6.94 17.92
CA SER A 50 -9.86 6.37 19.18
C SER A 50 -8.35 6.56 19.39
N SER A 51 -7.59 6.89 18.33
CA SER A 51 -6.21 7.35 18.45
C SER A 51 -6.11 8.76 19.05
N HIS A 52 -7.24 9.48 19.16
CA HIS A 52 -7.30 10.85 19.69
C HIS A 52 -7.61 10.94 21.19
N SER A 53 -8.07 9.87 21.85
CA SER A 53 -8.28 9.92 23.31
C SER A 53 -6.97 10.10 24.09
N ASP A 54 -5.83 9.78 23.47
CA ASP A 54 -4.49 10.13 23.96
C ASP A 54 -3.88 11.34 23.22
N ALA A 55 -4.52 11.88 22.17
CA ALA A 55 -4.01 13.00 21.36
C ALA A 55 -4.51 14.38 21.82
N THR A 56 -5.56 14.44 22.65
CA THR A 56 -5.92 15.68 23.37
C THR A 56 -4.88 16.06 24.43
N SER A 57 -3.92 15.17 24.75
CA SER A 57 -2.80 15.42 25.67
C SER A 57 -1.42 15.58 24.99
N ASN A 58 -1.31 15.45 23.67
CA ASN A 58 -0.02 15.46 22.97
C ASN A 58 0.01 16.49 21.83
N GLY A 59 0.57 17.68 22.10
CA GLY A 59 0.66 18.80 21.13
C GLY A 59 1.28 18.42 19.79
N ARG A 60 2.09 17.35 19.76
CA ARG A 60 2.63 16.75 18.55
C ARG A 60 1.55 16.21 17.60
N ALA A 61 0.55 15.50 18.10
CA ALA A 61 -0.46 14.88 17.25
C ALA A 61 -1.33 15.95 16.55
N LEU A 62 -1.67 17.01 17.28
CA LEU A 62 -2.36 18.17 16.71
C LEU A 62 -1.50 18.90 15.67
N ALA A 63 -0.22 19.11 15.96
CA ALA A 63 0.72 19.68 15.00
C ALA A 63 0.78 18.83 13.74
N LEU A 64 1.01 17.52 13.87
CA LEU A 64 1.10 16.60 12.73
C LEU A 64 -0.15 16.66 11.83
N ARG A 65 -1.35 16.70 12.41
CA ARG A 65 -2.60 16.85 11.63
C ARG A 65 -2.63 18.16 10.86
N SER A 66 -2.32 19.27 11.52
CA SER A 66 -2.27 20.59 10.89
C SER A 66 -1.25 20.64 9.75
N GLU A 67 -0.07 20.06 9.95
CA GLU A 67 1.00 20.00 8.96
C GLU A 67 0.63 19.13 7.75
N LEU A 68 -0.01 17.97 7.99
CA LEU A 68 -0.51 17.08 6.93
C LEU A 68 -1.60 17.76 6.10
N GLN A 69 -2.58 18.40 6.74
CA GLN A 69 -3.64 19.14 6.05
C GLN A 69 -3.09 20.31 5.24
N SER A 70 -2.17 21.08 5.83
CA SER A 70 -1.47 22.18 5.14
C SER A 70 -0.62 21.69 3.96
N SER A 71 -0.24 20.41 3.97
CA SER A 71 0.45 19.73 2.87
C SER A 71 -0.49 19.16 1.79
N GLY A 72 -1.80 19.45 1.87
CA GLY A 72 -2.80 18.96 0.93
C GLY A 72 -3.20 17.50 1.13
N VAL A 73 -2.93 16.92 2.32
CA VAL A 73 -3.44 15.60 2.69
C VAL A 73 -4.83 15.76 3.30
N SER A 74 -5.82 15.11 2.71
CA SER A 74 -7.17 15.01 3.28
C SER A 74 -7.17 13.98 4.40
N LEU A 75 -7.39 14.44 5.63
CA LEU A 75 -7.54 13.56 6.79
C LEU A 75 -8.98 13.06 6.87
N ILE A 76 -9.15 11.75 6.84
CA ILE A 76 -10.43 11.06 6.95
C ILE A 76 -10.50 10.42 8.34
N ASP A 77 -11.21 11.09 9.24
CA ASP A 77 -11.40 10.61 10.61
C ASP A 77 -12.53 9.56 10.65
N SER A 78 -12.20 8.37 11.12
CA SER A 78 -13.16 7.31 11.38
C SER A 78 -13.80 7.51 12.75
N PRO A 79 -15.14 7.48 12.87
CA PRO A 79 -15.84 7.63 14.15
C PRO A 79 -15.59 6.45 15.12
N GLY A 80 -14.92 5.40 14.66
CA GLY A 80 -14.57 4.22 15.47
C GLY A 80 -13.08 3.92 15.49
N GLY A 81 -12.76 2.70 15.93
CA GLY A 81 -11.40 2.17 15.95
C GLY A 81 -10.86 1.83 14.55
N LYS A 82 -9.72 1.15 14.55
CA LYS A 82 -9.02 0.71 13.34
C LYS A 82 -9.94 -0.01 12.35
N ASP A 83 -10.75 -0.97 12.80
CA ASP A 83 -11.66 -1.72 11.94
C ASP A 83 -12.63 -0.84 11.12
N VAL A 84 -13.07 0.28 11.70
CA VAL A 84 -13.96 1.22 11.00
C VAL A 84 -13.16 2.05 10.00
N ALA A 85 -11.95 2.48 10.36
CA ALA A 85 -11.05 3.19 9.44
C ALA A 85 -10.68 2.33 8.23
N ASP A 86 -10.35 1.05 8.44
CA ASP A 86 -10.02 0.10 7.38
C ASP A 86 -11.21 -0.12 6.43
N LYS A 87 -12.42 -0.27 6.98
CA LYS A 87 -13.65 -0.38 6.17
C LYS A 87 -13.92 0.87 5.35
N MET A 88 -13.72 2.06 5.93
CA MET A 88 -13.88 3.33 5.21
C MET A 88 -12.87 3.46 4.07
N LEU A 89 -11.61 3.09 4.31
CA LEU A 89 -10.57 3.09 3.27
C LEU A 89 -10.96 2.15 2.13
N ILE A 90 -11.35 0.91 2.44
CA ILE A 90 -11.78 -0.08 1.44
C ILE A 90 -12.98 0.42 0.64
N ALA A 91 -14.00 0.95 1.33
CA ALA A 91 -15.20 1.49 0.68
C ALA A 91 -14.82 2.62 -0.30
N ASP A 92 -13.98 3.56 0.13
CA ASP A 92 -13.53 4.66 -0.71
C ASP A 92 -12.67 4.21 -1.90
N MET A 93 -11.83 3.18 -1.74
CA MET A 93 -11.08 2.59 -2.86
C MET A 93 -12.03 2.01 -3.91
N PHE A 94 -13.05 1.24 -3.50
CA PHE A 94 -14.01 0.68 -4.44
C PHE A 94 -14.86 1.74 -5.13
N THR A 95 -15.40 2.70 -4.37
CA THR A 95 -16.17 3.83 -4.90
C THR A 95 -15.33 4.61 -5.90
N HIS A 96 -14.07 4.89 -5.57
CA HIS A 96 -13.14 5.56 -6.46
C HIS A 96 -12.92 4.82 -7.77
N VAL A 97 -12.68 3.50 -7.70
CA VAL A 97 -12.51 2.67 -8.90
C VAL A 97 -13.78 2.66 -9.74
N PHE A 98 -14.94 2.53 -9.12
CA PHE A 98 -16.23 2.51 -9.80
C PHE A 98 -16.49 3.82 -10.55
N GLU A 99 -16.29 4.97 -9.88
CA GLU A 99 -16.46 6.29 -10.49
C GLU A 99 -15.43 6.58 -11.59
N LYS A 100 -14.17 6.18 -11.39
CA LYS A 100 -13.07 6.50 -12.32
C LYS A 100 -12.95 5.55 -13.50
N ALA A 101 -13.45 4.31 -13.40
CA ALA A 101 -13.45 3.36 -14.51
C ALA A 101 -14.12 3.93 -15.77
N ALA A 102 -15.07 4.85 -15.61
CA ALA A 102 -15.73 5.54 -16.72
C ALA A 102 -14.96 6.76 -17.27
N LEU A 103 -14.01 7.33 -16.53
CA LEU A 103 -13.47 8.68 -16.78
C LEU A 103 -11.96 8.74 -17.04
N ALA A 104 -11.17 7.77 -16.57
CA ALA A 104 -9.71 7.82 -16.65
C ALA A 104 -9.09 6.43 -16.89
N PRO A 105 -8.76 6.07 -18.15
CA PRO A 105 -8.22 4.75 -18.48
C PRO A 105 -6.80 4.49 -17.96
N SER A 106 -6.15 5.48 -17.32
CA SER A 106 -4.78 5.37 -16.80
C SER A 106 -4.66 5.93 -15.39
N ASN A 107 -5.39 5.31 -14.46
CA ASN A 107 -5.28 5.61 -13.04
C ASN A 107 -4.38 4.61 -12.30
N VAL A 108 -3.54 5.12 -11.40
CA VAL A 108 -2.75 4.32 -10.46
C VAL A 108 -3.30 4.56 -9.06
N ILE A 109 -3.57 3.47 -8.34
CA ILE A 109 -3.90 3.52 -6.92
C ILE A 109 -2.63 3.27 -6.15
N MET A 110 -2.26 4.19 -5.27
CA MET A 110 -1.15 4.00 -4.33
C MET A 110 -1.74 3.72 -2.96
N LEU A 111 -1.66 2.46 -2.50
CA LEU A 111 -2.02 2.08 -1.14
C LEU A 111 -0.77 2.16 -0.26
N ILE A 112 -0.86 2.88 0.85
CA ILE A 112 0.19 2.91 1.87
C ILE A 112 -0.32 2.12 3.08
N SER A 113 0.17 0.89 3.24
CA SER A 113 -0.19 -0.01 4.34
C SER A 113 0.75 -1.23 4.38
N SER A 114 0.92 -1.80 5.57
CA SER A 114 1.52 -3.11 5.83
C SER A 114 0.51 -4.11 6.40
N ASP A 115 -0.78 -3.79 6.42
CA ASP A 115 -1.82 -4.65 7.02
C ASP A 115 -2.28 -5.76 6.04
N PRO A 116 -2.07 -7.05 6.35
CA PRO A 116 -2.44 -8.16 5.48
C PRO A 116 -3.93 -8.25 5.15
N SER A 117 -4.81 -7.63 5.96
CA SER A 117 -6.26 -7.62 5.72
C SER A 117 -6.64 -6.95 4.40
N TYR A 118 -5.77 -6.09 3.84
CA TYR A 118 -5.99 -5.49 2.53
C TYR A 118 -5.72 -6.44 1.35
N ALA A 119 -5.13 -7.62 1.55
CA ALA A 119 -4.75 -8.52 0.45
C ALA A 119 -5.95 -8.88 -0.45
N TYR A 120 -7.11 -9.15 0.16
CA TYR A 120 -8.31 -9.48 -0.59
C TYR A 120 -8.84 -8.31 -1.43
N VAL A 121 -8.90 -7.09 -0.89
CA VAL A 121 -9.33 -5.92 -1.67
C VAL A 121 -8.38 -5.67 -2.84
N LEU A 122 -7.07 -5.79 -2.64
CA LEU A 122 -6.10 -5.62 -3.71
C LEU A 122 -6.31 -6.65 -4.83
N SER A 123 -6.51 -7.92 -4.47
CA SER A 123 -6.81 -9.00 -5.41
C SER A 123 -8.06 -8.70 -6.26
N VAL A 124 -9.15 -8.27 -5.60
CA VAL A 124 -10.42 -7.95 -6.25
C VAL A 124 -10.31 -6.74 -7.20
N LEU A 125 -9.50 -5.75 -6.84
CA LEU A 125 -9.23 -4.58 -7.69
C LEU A 125 -8.29 -4.91 -8.85
N GLN A 126 -7.29 -5.77 -8.65
CA GLN A 126 -6.42 -6.25 -9.73
C GLN A 126 -7.17 -7.03 -10.80
N MET A 127 -8.13 -7.87 -10.40
CA MET A 127 -9.01 -8.57 -11.35
C MET A 127 -9.81 -7.61 -12.24
N ARG A 128 -9.96 -6.34 -11.83
CA ARG A 128 -10.59 -5.26 -12.61
C ARG A 128 -9.56 -4.40 -13.37
N SER A 129 -8.38 -4.96 -13.62
CA SER A 129 -7.26 -4.32 -14.33
C SER A 129 -6.80 -3.00 -13.70
N GLN A 130 -6.98 -2.83 -12.38
CA GLN A 130 -6.47 -1.65 -11.68
C GLN A 130 -4.96 -1.77 -11.45
N ARG A 131 -4.22 -0.69 -11.69
CA ARG A 131 -2.79 -0.60 -11.38
C ARG A 131 -2.62 -0.17 -9.92
N ILE A 132 -2.11 -1.06 -9.10
CA ILE A 132 -1.98 -0.85 -7.66
C ILE A 132 -0.49 -0.84 -7.29
N VAL A 133 -0.02 0.25 -6.70
CA VAL A 133 1.30 0.32 -6.09
C VAL A 133 1.12 0.28 -4.58
N LEU A 134 1.69 -0.74 -3.94
CA LEU A 134 1.71 -0.87 -2.49
C LEU A 134 2.99 -0.24 -1.95
N LEU A 135 2.88 0.66 -1.00
CA LEU A 135 3.98 1.16 -0.19
C LEU A 135 3.78 0.65 1.24
N GLY A 136 4.63 -0.26 1.69
CA GLY A 136 4.54 -0.85 3.03
C GLY A 136 5.92 -1.16 3.59
N SER A 137 6.03 -1.26 4.91
CA SER A 137 7.20 -1.81 5.58
C SER A 137 7.16 -3.33 5.60
N GLY A 138 8.33 -3.96 5.46
CA GLY A 138 8.52 -5.39 5.52
C GLY A 138 8.21 -6.13 4.21
N LEU A 139 9.15 -6.96 3.77
CA LEU A 139 8.93 -8.08 2.83
C LEU A 139 9.11 -9.41 3.56
N ASP A 140 8.84 -9.44 4.86
CA ASP A 140 8.76 -10.66 5.63
C ASP A 140 7.51 -11.47 5.21
N GLY A 141 7.47 -12.76 5.55
CA GLY A 141 6.52 -13.72 4.96
C GLY A 141 5.04 -13.31 5.07
N VAL A 142 4.67 -12.49 6.06
CA VAL A 142 3.31 -11.98 6.25
C VAL A 142 2.99 -10.85 5.25
N ALA A 143 3.91 -9.92 4.99
CA ALA A 143 3.73 -8.85 4.00
C ALA A 143 3.84 -9.37 2.55
N ALA A 144 4.50 -10.51 2.32
CA ALA A 144 4.59 -11.14 1.00
C ALA A 144 3.21 -11.48 0.39
N GLY A 145 2.26 -11.92 1.22
CA GLY A 145 0.89 -12.20 0.79
C GLY A 145 0.18 -10.95 0.27
N LEU A 146 0.29 -9.82 1.00
CA LEU A 146 -0.28 -8.54 0.58
C LEU A 146 0.41 -8.00 -0.68
N ALA A 147 1.75 -8.01 -0.71
CA ALA A 147 2.53 -7.52 -1.84
C ALA A 147 2.28 -8.32 -3.12
N SER A 148 2.02 -9.63 -3.02
CA SER A 148 1.68 -10.48 -4.18
C SER A 148 0.38 -10.06 -4.88
N GLN A 149 -0.50 -9.34 -4.18
CA GLN A 149 -1.77 -8.83 -4.72
C GLN A 149 -1.65 -7.39 -5.23
N ALA A 150 -0.44 -6.80 -5.25
CA ALA A 150 -0.17 -5.47 -5.80
C ALA A 150 0.59 -5.56 -7.14
N THR A 151 0.43 -4.55 -8.00
CA THR A 151 1.11 -4.51 -9.31
C THR A 151 2.59 -4.21 -9.15
N ALA A 152 2.92 -3.43 -8.11
CA ALA A 152 4.28 -3.14 -7.70
C ALA A 152 4.31 -2.92 -6.19
N PHE A 153 5.46 -3.21 -5.58
CA PHE A 153 5.74 -2.95 -4.18
C PHE A 153 6.90 -1.96 -4.04
N LEU A 154 6.73 -0.99 -3.15
CA LEU A 154 7.74 -0.06 -2.69
C LEU A 154 7.92 -0.28 -1.19
N ASP A 155 9.17 -0.32 -0.75
CA ASP A 155 9.51 -0.56 0.64
C ASP A 155 9.54 0.78 1.41
N TRP A 156 8.64 0.92 2.38
CA TRP A 156 8.51 2.10 3.24
C TRP A 156 9.81 2.46 3.94
N ASP A 157 10.55 1.48 4.43
CA ASP A 157 11.76 1.74 5.22
C ASP A 157 12.85 2.36 4.34
N THR A 158 12.96 1.89 3.09
CA THR A 158 13.95 2.41 2.14
C THR A 158 13.52 3.71 1.46
N GLU A 159 12.24 3.87 1.14
CA GLU A 159 11.75 5.03 0.37
C GLU A 159 11.40 6.22 1.26
N ILE A 160 11.03 5.97 2.51
CA ILE A 160 10.54 7.00 3.44
C ILE A 160 11.47 7.20 4.63
N LEU A 161 11.99 6.13 5.24
CA LEU A 161 12.80 6.25 6.47
C LEU A 161 14.28 6.46 6.19
N ALA A 162 14.81 5.91 5.08
CA ALA A 162 16.20 6.10 4.72
C ALA A 162 16.52 7.59 4.57
N ASP A 163 17.58 8.02 5.25
CA ASP A 163 18.00 9.41 5.34
C ASP A 163 18.58 9.85 3.97
N THR A 164 17.72 10.23 3.03
CA THR A 164 18.15 10.89 1.80
C THR A 164 18.43 12.36 2.10
N PRO A 165 19.59 12.90 1.66
CA PRO A 165 20.09 14.19 2.11
C PRO A 165 19.11 15.33 1.80
N LYS A 166 18.88 16.17 2.82
CA LYS A 166 17.99 17.33 2.81
C LYS A 166 18.33 18.26 1.63
N ALA A 167 17.55 18.20 0.56
CA ALA A 167 17.58 19.25 -0.45
C ALA A 167 16.98 20.53 0.13
N ARG A 168 17.84 21.42 0.64
CA ARG A 168 17.49 22.83 0.91
C ARG A 168 17.33 23.53 -0.44
N PHE A 169 16.10 23.87 -0.80
CA PHE A 169 15.85 24.83 -1.87
C PHE A 169 15.45 26.17 -1.25
N LEU A 170 16.45 27.02 -1.02
CA LEU A 170 16.27 28.46 -0.95
C LEU A 170 16.83 29.04 -2.26
N GLY A 171 15.93 29.52 -3.13
CA GLY A 171 16.24 30.47 -4.18
C GLY A 171 17.21 30.01 -5.29
N SER A 172 16.75 29.16 -6.20
CA SER A 172 17.12 29.28 -7.62
C SER A 172 16.24 28.33 -8.45
N SER A 173 15.72 28.84 -9.57
CA SER A 173 14.86 28.11 -10.50
C SER A 173 15.45 26.75 -10.89
N PRO A 174 14.76 25.61 -10.67
CA PRO A 174 15.35 24.31 -10.96
C PRO A 174 15.18 23.97 -12.44
N LYS A 175 16.32 23.66 -13.08
CA LYS A 175 16.32 22.77 -14.25
C LYS A 175 15.65 21.46 -13.83
N ARG A 176 14.77 20.94 -14.69
CA ARG A 176 14.00 19.71 -14.48
C ARG A 176 14.90 18.61 -13.89
N PRO A 177 14.69 18.17 -12.64
CA PRO A 177 15.52 17.11 -12.06
C PRO A 177 15.30 15.83 -12.85
N THR A 178 16.40 15.21 -13.28
CA THR A 178 16.39 13.86 -13.83
C THR A 178 16.10 12.91 -12.67
N ILE A 179 14.86 12.44 -12.59
CA ILE A 179 14.40 11.53 -11.55
C ILE A 179 15.09 10.17 -11.78
N PRO A 180 15.80 9.60 -10.78
CA PRO A 180 16.36 8.25 -10.91
C PRO A 180 15.24 7.24 -11.16
N ALA A 181 15.49 6.29 -12.07
CA ALA A 181 14.57 5.20 -12.37
C ALA A 181 14.25 4.42 -11.08
N LEU A 182 12.97 4.17 -10.84
CA LEU A 182 12.49 3.39 -9.69
C LEU A 182 13.21 2.04 -9.61
N SER A 183 13.66 1.64 -8.41
CA SER A 183 13.84 0.22 -8.11
C SER A 183 12.47 -0.41 -7.86
N VAL A 184 11.62 -0.45 -8.90
CA VAL A 184 10.43 -1.29 -8.84
C VAL A 184 10.95 -2.72 -8.78
N ARG A 185 10.89 -3.34 -7.60
CA ARG A 185 11.04 -4.79 -7.52
C ARG A 185 9.80 -5.39 -8.16
N ARG A 186 9.86 -5.63 -9.47
CA ARG A 186 8.92 -6.53 -10.13
C ARG A 186 9.24 -7.91 -9.57
N ILE A 187 8.35 -8.45 -8.76
CA ILE A 187 8.53 -9.79 -8.24
C ILE A 187 8.01 -10.75 -9.31
N ASP A 188 8.94 -11.34 -10.06
CA ASP A 188 8.64 -12.32 -11.11
C ASP A 188 8.44 -13.70 -10.46
N TRP A 189 7.20 -14.10 -10.19
CA TRP A 189 6.87 -15.38 -9.57
C TRP A 189 6.89 -16.58 -10.53
N TYR A 190 7.10 -16.37 -11.84
CA TYR A 190 7.05 -17.43 -12.86
C TYR A 190 8.38 -18.15 -13.13
N THR A 191 9.38 -18.05 -12.25
CA THR A 191 10.51 -18.99 -12.26
C THR A 191 10.29 -20.08 -11.22
N HIS A 192 9.34 -20.98 -11.48
CA HIS A 192 9.40 -22.32 -10.91
C HIS A 192 10.37 -23.15 -11.76
N PRO A 193 11.35 -23.85 -11.17
CA PRO A 193 11.88 -25.06 -11.78
C PRO A 193 10.79 -26.13 -11.69
N SER A 194 9.86 -26.10 -12.64
CA SER A 194 8.90 -27.17 -12.87
C SER A 194 9.65 -28.35 -13.47
N THR A 195 10.15 -29.27 -12.65
CA THR A 195 10.25 -30.73 -12.91
C THR A 195 11.19 -31.39 -11.89
N GLU A 196 10.79 -31.63 -10.63
CA GLU A 196 11.38 -32.75 -9.84
C GLU A 196 10.45 -33.37 -8.78
N LEU A 197 9.30 -32.80 -8.45
CA LEU A 197 8.47 -33.29 -7.33
C LEU A 197 7.28 -34.22 -7.71
N VAL A 198 7.35 -34.92 -8.84
CA VAL A 198 6.34 -35.96 -9.21
C VAL A 198 6.91 -37.39 -9.22
N LYS A 199 8.14 -37.62 -8.75
CA LYS A 199 8.75 -38.97 -8.74
C LYS A 199 8.70 -39.75 -7.42
N SER A 200 8.00 -39.29 -6.38
CA SER A 200 7.96 -39.99 -5.08
C SER A 200 6.55 -40.35 -4.61
N ALA A 201 5.68 -40.79 -5.51
CA ALA A 201 4.37 -41.35 -5.15
C ALA A 201 4.05 -42.59 -6.01
N THR A 202 4.89 -43.61 -5.92
CA THR A 202 4.56 -44.98 -6.36
C THR A 202 5.29 -45.97 -5.45
N GLN A 203 4.66 -46.30 -4.31
CA GLN A 203 4.73 -47.62 -3.67
C GLN A 203 3.84 -47.63 -2.42
N THR A 204 2.57 -47.98 -2.61
CA THR A 204 1.72 -48.53 -1.54
C THR A 204 0.95 -49.69 -2.15
N SER A 205 1.21 -50.89 -1.64
CA SER A 205 0.56 -52.16 -2.01
C SER A 205 -0.96 -52.13 -1.77
N PRO A 206 -1.76 -52.90 -2.53
CA PRO A 206 -3.21 -52.92 -2.36
C PRO A 206 -3.65 -53.60 -1.06
N PRO A 207 -4.80 -53.22 -0.47
CA PRO A 207 -5.36 -53.86 0.71
C PRO A 207 -6.02 -55.21 0.37
N ALA A 208 -6.04 -56.12 1.35
CA ALA A 208 -6.64 -57.45 1.24
C ALA A 208 -8.18 -57.42 1.22
N PRO A 209 -8.87 -58.39 0.60
CA PRO A 209 -10.33 -58.41 0.53
C PRO A 209 -10.99 -58.83 1.85
N LEU A 210 -12.16 -58.25 2.12
CA LEU A 210 -13.01 -58.43 3.30
C LEU A 210 -13.58 -59.86 3.39
N GLN A 211 -13.46 -60.48 4.57
CA GLN A 211 -14.12 -61.74 4.91
C GLN A 211 -15.45 -61.43 5.61
N VAL A 212 -16.57 -61.71 4.94
CA VAL A 212 -17.93 -61.61 5.47
C VAL A 212 -18.19 -62.84 6.36
N CYS A 213 -18.34 -62.65 7.67
CA CYS A 213 -18.92 -63.66 8.54
C CYS A 213 -20.44 -63.44 8.63
N MET A 214 -21.21 -64.40 8.12
CA MET A 214 -22.65 -64.49 8.34
C MET A 214 -22.95 -64.83 9.81
N ALA A 215 -24.01 -64.20 10.34
CA ALA A 215 -24.80 -64.71 11.45
C ALA A 215 -26.13 -65.21 10.89
#